data_AF-A0A0C2H2C3-F1
#
_entry.id   AF-A0A0C2H2C3-F1
#
_cell.length_a   1.000
_cell.length_b   1.000
_cell.length_c   1.000
_cell.angle_alpha   90.00
_cell.angle_beta   90.00
_cell.angle_gamma   90.00
#
_symmetry.space_group_name_H-M   'P 1'
#
loop_
_entity.id
_entity.type
_entity.pdbx_description
1 polymer ?
#
loop_
_entity_poly.entity_id
_entity_poly.type
_entity_poly.pdbx_seq_one_letter_code
_entity_poly.pdbx_strand_id
1 'polypeptide(L)'
;MRLMGCVSGAGADAEGREARKVNKQIEEQLAKDKQVMRATHRLLLLGAGESGKSTIVKQMRILHINGFNEAEKMEKIKDIRRNIRDSMQVREQLTRPLQRGCPSQFTGAQHLSACNLCCIVIFPQRFAP
;
A
#
# COMPACT_ATOMS: atom_id res chain seq x y z
N MET A 1 -34.12 -20.63 -56.10
CA MET A 1 -34.00 -20.27 -54.67
C MET A 1 -32.84 -21.06 -54.08
N ARG A 2 -31.92 -20.39 -53.39
CA ARG A 2 -30.61 -20.93 -52.98
C ARG A 2 -30.75 -22.11 -52.01
N LEU A 3 -30.03 -23.20 -52.29
CA LEU A 3 -29.79 -24.29 -51.34
C LEU A 3 -29.04 -23.74 -50.12
N MET A 4 -29.63 -23.88 -48.94
CA MET A 4 -28.93 -23.74 -47.66
C MET A 4 -28.60 -25.14 -47.14
N GLY A 5 -27.63 -25.76 -47.81
CA GLY A 5 -27.01 -27.00 -47.37
C GLY A 5 -25.65 -26.70 -46.76
N CYS A 6 -25.57 -26.61 -45.44
CA CYS A 6 -24.28 -26.74 -44.75
C CYS A 6 -23.97 -28.23 -44.61
N VAL A 7 -23.24 -28.78 -45.60
CA VAL A 7 -22.50 -30.03 -45.42
C VAL A 7 -21.19 -29.65 -44.71
N SER A 8 -20.99 -30.13 -43.50
CA SER A 8 -19.73 -29.95 -42.77
C SER A 8 -19.34 -31.28 -42.13
N GLY A 9 -18.38 -31.90 -42.79
CA GLY A 9 -17.40 -32.88 -42.31
C GLY A 9 -17.77 -33.76 -41.12
N ALA A 10 -18.15 -35.01 -41.42
CA ALA A 10 -18.30 -36.13 -40.50
C ALA A 10 -16.99 -36.61 -39.80
N GLY A 11 -15.93 -35.79 -39.82
CA GLY A 11 -14.60 -36.09 -39.25
C GLY A 11 -14.08 -35.06 -38.24
N ALA A 12 -14.76 -33.92 -38.07
CA ALA A 12 -14.42 -32.85 -37.11
C ALA A 12 -15.44 -32.76 -35.95
N ASP A 13 -16.27 -33.79 -35.81
CA ASP A 13 -17.47 -33.80 -34.99
C ASP A 13 -17.24 -34.01 -33.50
N ALA A 14 -16.26 -34.84 -33.11
CA ALA A 14 -15.98 -35.14 -31.72
C ALA A 14 -15.26 -33.97 -31.03
N GLU A 15 -14.12 -33.54 -31.58
CA GLU A 15 -13.36 -32.38 -31.09
C GLU A 15 -14.15 -31.08 -31.20
N GLY A 16 -14.94 -30.89 -32.27
CA GLY A 16 -15.81 -29.71 -32.41
C GLY A 16 -16.95 -29.68 -31.39
N ARG A 17 -17.50 -30.84 -30.98
CA ARG A 17 -18.51 -30.93 -29.92
C ARG A 17 -17.91 -30.72 -28.53
N GLU A 18 -16.72 -31.24 -28.30
CA GLU A 18 -16.00 -31.06 -27.03
C GLU A 18 -15.56 -29.61 -26.84
N ALA A 19 -15.00 -28.98 -27.89
CA ALA A 19 -14.70 -27.55 -27.90
C ALA A 19 -15.94 -26.69 -27.64
N ARG A 20 -17.10 -27.04 -28.22
CA ARG A 20 -18.38 -26.35 -27.94
C ARG A 20 -18.85 -26.52 -26.49
N LYS A 21 -18.65 -27.70 -25.88
CA LYS A 21 -18.98 -27.94 -24.46
C LYS A 21 -18.10 -27.11 -23.54
N VAL A 22 -16.79 -27.08 -23.80
CA VAL A 22 -15.83 -26.24 -23.05
C VAL A 22 -16.17 -24.76 -23.22
N ASN A 23 -16.45 -24.32 -24.45
CA ASN A 23 -16.79 -22.92 -24.71
C ASN A 23 -18.08 -22.50 -23.98
N LYS A 24 -19.09 -23.38 -23.95
CA LYS A 24 -20.33 -23.16 -23.18
C LYS A 24 -20.05 -23.04 -21.67
N GLN A 25 -19.19 -23.88 -21.11
CA GLN A 25 -18.81 -23.79 -19.69
C GLN A 25 -18.09 -22.47 -19.37
N ILE A 26 -17.21 -22.02 -20.26
CA ILE A 26 -16.52 -20.73 -20.14
C ILE A 26 -17.53 -19.57 -20.18
N GLU A 27 -18.48 -19.58 -21.12
CA GLU A 27 -19.52 -18.55 -21.21
C GLU A 27 -20.40 -18.50 -19.95
N GLU A 28 -20.76 -19.66 -19.39
CA GLU A 28 -21.53 -19.75 -18.14
C GLU A 28 -20.75 -19.18 -16.94
N GLN A 29 -19.44 -19.46 -16.85
CA GLN A 29 -18.57 -18.88 -15.82
C GLN A 29 -18.44 -17.36 -15.98
N LEU A 30 -18.24 -16.87 -17.21
CA LEU A 30 -18.19 -15.44 -17.52
C LEU A 30 -19.50 -14.71 -17.15
N ALA A 31 -20.65 -15.35 -17.36
CA ALA A 31 -21.94 -14.77 -16.99
C ALA A 31 -22.08 -14.63 -15.47
N LYS A 32 -21.67 -15.66 -14.71
CA LYS A 32 -21.66 -15.64 -13.24
C LYS A 32 -20.72 -14.56 -12.71
N ASP A 33 -19.50 -14.49 -13.25
CA ASP A 33 -18.50 -13.50 -12.84
C ASP A 33 -18.95 -12.07 -13.14
N LYS A 34 -19.60 -11.85 -14.29
CA LYS A 34 -20.23 -10.55 -14.61
C LYS A 34 -21.29 -10.16 -13.60
N GLN A 35 -22.10 -11.09 -13.11
CA GLN A 35 -23.13 -10.81 -12.12
C GLN A 35 -22.51 -10.46 -10.75
N VAL A 36 -21.49 -11.19 -10.32
CA VAL A 36 -20.73 -10.88 -9.10
C VAL A 36 -20.05 -9.51 -9.22
N MET A 37 -19.41 -9.22 -10.35
CA MET A 37 -18.78 -7.92 -10.59
C MET A 37 -19.78 -6.76 -10.57
N ARG A 38 -21.00 -6.95 -11.07
CA ARG A 38 -22.07 -5.93 -11.00
C ARG A 38 -22.59 -5.71 -9.59
N ALA A 39 -22.61 -6.76 -8.76
CA ALA A 39 -23.04 -6.68 -7.36
C ALA A 39 -21.97 -6.12 -6.41
N THR A 40 -20.69 -6.12 -6.81
CA THR A 40 -19.58 -5.64 -5.98
C THR A 40 -19.38 -4.13 -6.12
N HIS A 41 -19.37 -3.42 -5.00
CA HIS A 41 -19.10 -1.99 -4.96
C HIS A 41 -17.59 -1.73 -4.83
N ARG A 42 -16.99 -1.05 -5.81
CA ARG A 42 -15.57 -0.72 -5.83
C ARG A 42 -15.33 0.65 -5.21
N LEU A 43 -14.63 0.69 -4.07
CA LEU A 43 -14.29 1.91 -3.35
C LEU A 43 -12.79 2.17 -3.44
N LEU A 44 -12.40 3.42 -3.72
CA LEU A 44 -11.02 3.89 -3.73
C LEU A 44 -10.80 4.83 -2.54
N LEU A 45 -9.78 4.56 -1.74
CA LEU A 45 -9.39 5.42 -0.63
C LEU A 45 -8.18 6.27 -1.06
N LEU A 46 -8.37 7.58 -1.18
CA LEU A 46 -7.33 8.56 -1.53
C LEU A 46 -6.91 9.35 -0.27
N GLY A 47 -5.62 9.69 -0.17
CA GLY A 47 -5.07 10.47 0.95
C GLY A 47 -3.55 10.38 1.06
N ALA A 48 -2.94 11.26 1.85
CA ALA A 48 -1.49 11.29 2.10
C ALA A 48 -0.96 9.98 2.73
N GLY A 49 0.35 9.71 2.61
CA GLY A 49 1.00 8.43 2.96
C GLY A 49 0.67 7.86 4.36
N GLU A 50 0.25 8.71 5.30
CA GLU A 50 0.02 8.33 6.71
C GLU A 50 -1.42 8.59 7.19
N SER A 51 -2.33 8.96 6.29
CA SER A 51 -3.70 9.39 6.63
C SER A 51 -4.64 8.29 7.16
N GLY A 52 -4.12 7.12 7.53
CA GLY A 52 -4.92 6.03 8.13
C GLY A 52 -5.76 5.21 7.13
N LYS A 53 -5.53 5.31 5.82
CA LYS A 53 -6.23 4.50 4.80
C LYS A 53 -6.18 3.00 5.10
N SER A 54 -5.01 2.50 5.50
CA SER A 54 -4.80 1.10 5.89
C SER A 54 -5.58 0.72 7.15
N THR A 55 -5.87 1.67 8.03
CA THR A 55 -6.67 1.45 9.25
C THR A 55 -8.14 1.26 8.88
N ILE A 56 -8.69 2.06 7.97
CA ILE A 56 -10.07 1.91 7.49
C ILE A 56 -10.27 0.52 6.87
N VAL A 57 -9.35 0.07 6.02
CA VAL A 57 -9.42 -1.26 5.40
C VAL A 57 -9.32 -2.37 6.45
N LYS A 58 -8.47 -2.22 7.47
CA LYS A 58 -8.38 -3.19 8.58
C LYS A 58 -9.68 -3.25 9.39
N GLN A 59 -10.33 -2.12 9.67
CA GLN A 59 -11.61 -2.11 10.37
C GLN A 59 -12.72 -2.78 9.55
N MET A 60 -12.72 -2.57 8.22
CA MET A 60 -13.65 -3.25 7.32
C MET A 60 -13.47 -4.77 7.36
N ARG A 61 -12.22 -5.27 7.43
CA ARG A 61 -11.93 -6.70 7.58
C ARG A 61 -12.44 -7.28 8.90
N ILE A 62 -12.39 -6.53 10.00
CA ILE A 62 -12.86 -7.01 11.31
C ILE A 62 -14.39 -7.15 11.34
N LEU A 63 -15.11 -6.23 10.71
CA LEU A 63 -16.58 -6.19 10.78
C LEU A 63 -17.27 -7.12 9.77
N HIS A 64 -16.70 -7.32 8.59
CA HIS A 64 -17.40 -7.99 7.48
C HIS A 64 -16.77 -9.32 7.04
N ILE A 65 -15.57 -9.64 7.51
CA ILE A 65 -14.84 -10.87 7.20
C ILE A 65 -14.50 -11.50 8.56
N ASN A 66 -14.31 -12.82 8.64
CA ASN A 66 -14.09 -13.58 9.90
C ASN A 66 -12.77 -13.23 10.66
N GLY A 67 -12.37 -11.96 10.69
CA GLY A 67 -11.23 -11.42 11.40
C GLY A 67 -9.89 -11.72 10.74
N PHE A 68 -8.86 -11.74 11.58
CA PHE A 68 -7.49 -12.11 11.22
C PHE A 68 -7.17 -13.51 11.76
N ASN A 69 -6.47 -14.30 10.96
CA ASN A 69 -6.03 -15.63 11.39
C ASN A 69 -4.91 -15.53 12.45
N GLU A 70 -4.77 -16.55 13.30
CA GLU A 70 -3.72 -16.59 14.33
C GLU A 70 -2.31 -16.45 13.74
N ALA A 71 -2.07 -17.03 12.56
CA ALA A 71 -0.81 -16.86 11.84
C ALA A 71 -0.54 -15.40 11.44
N GLU A 72 -1.55 -14.68 10.95
CA GLU A 72 -1.41 -13.24 10.61
C GLU A 72 -1.14 -12.41 11.86
N LYS A 73 -1.82 -12.73 12.98
CA LYS A 73 -1.59 -12.05 14.27
C LYS A 73 -0.15 -12.23 14.74
N MET A 74 0.41 -13.45 14.65
CA MET A 74 1.79 -13.72 15.03
C MET A 74 2.79 -12.91 14.19
N GLU A 75 2.54 -12.74 12.90
CA GLU A 75 3.38 -11.89 12.05
C GLU A 75 3.32 -10.42 12.51
N LYS A 76 2.14 -9.91 12.86
CA LYS A 76 1.95 -8.53 13.34
C LYS A 76 2.63 -8.22 14.66
N ILE A 77 2.93 -9.22 15.49
CA ILE A 77 3.72 -9.01 16.72
C ILE A 77 5.10 -8.42 16.39
N LYS A 78 5.74 -8.85 15.29
CA LYS A 78 7.04 -8.32 14.87
C LYS A 78 6.95 -6.86 14.44
N ASP A 79 5.91 -6.52 13.69
CA ASP A 79 5.62 -5.14 13.25
C ASP A 79 5.38 -4.22 14.47
N ILE A 80 4.60 -4.68 15.46
CA ILE A 80 4.33 -3.93 16.70
C ILE A 80 5.63 -3.65 17.46
N ARG A 81 6.48 -4.67 17.63
CA ARG A 81 7.77 -4.51 18.32
C ARG A 81 8.68 -3.51 17.61
N ARG A 82 8.70 -3.52 16.28
CA ARG A 82 9.45 -2.55 15.47
C ARG A 82 8.92 -1.13 15.68
N ASN A 83 7.61 -0.93 15.54
CA ASN A 83 6.98 0.38 15.73
C ASN A 83 7.26 0.98 17.12
N ILE A 84 7.26 0.16 18.17
CA ILE A 84 7.59 0.61 19.53
C ILE A 84 9.06 1.05 19.61
N ARG A 85 9.99 0.26 19.08
CA ARG A 85 11.42 0.58 19.06
C ARG A 85 11.69 1.88 18.31
N ASP A 86 11.11 2.01 17.11
CA ASP A 86 11.32 3.17 16.24
C ASP A 86 10.76 4.43 16.90
N SER A 87 9.57 4.35 17.50
CA SER A 87 8.96 5.46 18.25
C SER A 87 9.81 5.89 19.45
N MET A 88 10.42 4.93 20.16
CA MET A 88 11.34 5.21 21.27
C MET A 88 12.63 5.89 20.79
N GLN A 89 13.22 5.41 19.69
CA GLN A 89 14.44 6.00 19.13
C GLN A 89 14.22 7.43 18.63
N VAL A 90 13.11 7.70 17.94
CA VAL A 90 12.75 9.05 17.48
C VAL A 90 12.63 10.00 18.67
N ARG A 91 11.94 9.58 19.74
CA ARG A 91 11.83 10.38 20.97
C ARG A 91 13.19 10.64 21.59
N GLU A 92 14.06 9.64 21.66
CA GLU A 92 15.40 9.80 22.24
C GLU A 92 16.29 10.73 21.40
N GLN A 93 16.22 10.67 20.07
CA GLN A 93 16.96 11.59 19.19
C GLN A 93 16.50 13.03 19.35
N LEU A 94 15.19 13.25 19.52
CA LEU A 94 14.62 14.58 19.76
C LEU A 94 14.90 15.10 21.18
N THR A 95 15.10 14.22 22.15
CA THR A 95 15.34 14.59 23.56
C THR A 95 16.82 14.69 23.90
N ARG A 96 17.73 14.23 23.03
CA ARG A 96 19.16 14.50 23.20
C ARG A 96 19.37 16.01 23.08
N PRO A 97 19.82 16.70 24.14
CA PRO A 97 20.33 18.04 23.99
C PRO A 97 21.41 17.99 22.91
N LEU A 98 21.49 19.05 22.10
CA LEU A 98 22.65 19.34 21.26
C LEU A 98 23.92 19.39 22.14
N GLN A 99 24.48 18.23 22.46
CA GLN A 99 25.77 18.09 23.11
C GLN A 99 26.56 17.09 22.31
N ARG A 100 27.33 17.66 21.38
CA ARG A 100 28.52 17.17 20.67
C ARG A 100 28.63 18.10 19.47
N GLY A 101 29.10 19.32 19.65
CA GLY A 101 30.47 19.63 20.04
C GLY A 101 31.06 20.34 18.83
N CYS A 102 31.49 21.60 19.00
CA CYS A 102 32.31 22.24 17.98
C CYS A 102 33.46 21.28 17.67
N PRO A 103 33.74 20.95 16.39
CA PRO A 103 34.98 20.29 16.05
C PRO A 103 36.10 21.31 16.24
N SER A 104 36.66 21.37 17.45
CA SER A 104 37.98 21.90 17.71
C SER A 104 39.00 20.95 17.08
N GLN A 105 39.11 20.98 15.75
CA GLN A 105 40.24 20.58 14.91
C GLN A 105 39.81 20.52 13.44
N PHE A 106 39.74 21.68 12.80
CA PHE A 106 40.21 21.83 11.43
C PHE A 106 41.14 23.04 11.41
N THR A 107 42.43 22.74 11.46
CA THR A 107 43.50 23.65 11.03
C THR A 107 43.26 24.00 9.57
N GLY A 108 43.17 25.29 9.26
CA GLY A 108 43.12 25.77 7.88
C GLY A 108 42.13 26.91 7.71
N ALA A 109 42.66 28.10 7.52
CA ALA A 109 41.92 29.27 7.06
C ALA A 109 41.22 28.96 5.73
N GLN A 110 39.90 28.71 5.76
CA GLN A 110 38.97 28.73 4.61
C GLN A 110 37.57 28.30 5.09
N HIS A 111 36.77 29.21 5.65
CA HIS A 111 35.29 29.21 5.49
C HIS A 111 34.57 30.34 6.26
N LEU A 112 35.13 31.55 6.27
CA LEU A 112 34.49 32.72 6.90
C LEU A 112 33.27 33.28 6.13
N SER A 113 32.69 32.57 5.15
CA SER A 113 31.57 33.08 4.34
C SER A 113 30.18 32.49 4.66
N ALA A 114 30.07 31.44 5.49
CA ALA A 114 28.79 30.75 5.70
C ALA A 114 28.09 31.07 7.04
N CYS A 115 28.77 31.70 8.01
CA CYS A 115 28.21 31.93 9.34
C CYS A 115 27.31 33.17 9.49
N ASN A 116 27.22 34.05 8.49
CA ASN A 116 26.38 35.26 8.61
C ASN A 116 24.90 35.06 8.27
N LEU A 117 24.48 33.88 7.80
CA LEU A 117 23.08 33.68 7.37
C LEU A 117 22.22 32.81 8.30
N CYS A 118 22.81 32.01 9.19
CA CYS A 118 22.02 31.09 10.01
C CYS A 118 21.59 31.67 11.38
N CYS A 119 22.28 32.70 11.88
CA CYS A 119 21.94 33.31 13.17
C CYS A 119 20.75 34.29 13.14
N ILE A 120 20.27 34.72 11.96
CA ILE A 120 19.23 35.76 11.88
C ILE A 120 17.79 35.19 11.98
N VAL A 121 17.58 33.88 11.75
CA VAL A 121 16.21 33.36 11.55
C VAL A 121 15.68 32.50 12.72
N ILE A 122 16.48 32.12 13.71
CA ILE A 122 16.05 31.11 14.72
C ILE A 122 15.90 31.68 16.15
N PHE A 123 16.03 32.97 16.41
CA PHE A 123 15.74 33.49 17.77
C PHE A 123 15.26 34.94 17.78
N PRO A 124 13.94 35.20 17.64
CA PRO A 124 13.38 36.30 18.42
C PRO A 124 11.93 36.06 18.83
N GLN A 125 11.57 35.03 19.62
CA GLN A 125 10.30 35.04 20.39
C GLN A 125 10.29 34.04 21.55
N ARG A 126 11.28 34.08 22.43
CA ARG A 126 11.11 33.47 23.76
C ARG A 126 12.07 34.10 24.76
N PHE A 127 11.61 35.17 25.39
CA PHE A 127 11.82 35.55 26.80
C PHE A 127 11.66 37.06 26.95
N ALA A 128 10.52 37.50 27.47
CA ALA A 128 10.45 38.61 28.41
C ALA A 128 9.14 38.46 29.23
N PRO A 129 9.16 38.64 30.57
CA PRO A 129 7.99 39.09 31.31
C PRO A 129 7.68 40.57 31.01
#